data_AF-A0A3E0PW83-F1
#
_entry.id   AF-A0A3E0PW83-F1
#
_cell.length_a   1.000
_cell.length_b   1.000
_cell.length_c   1.000
_cell.angle_alpha   90.00
_cell.angle_beta   90.00
_cell.angle_gamma   90.00
#
_symmetry.space_group_name_H-M   'P 1'
#
loop_
_entity.id
_entity.type
_entity.pdbx_description
1 polymer ?
#
loop_
_entity_poly.entity_id
_entity_poly.type
_entity_poly.pdbx_seq_one_letter_code
_entity_poly.pdbx_strand_id
1 'polypeptide(L)' 'MTRRIEPEDVTTAEWAEWYRMTPQERWAAQDQMWATYLALGGSLDPEPDTQSPFFDADEWRELSADGGTGVRALRRSGV' A
#
# COMPACT_ATOMS: atom_id res chain seq x y z
N MET A 1 23.76 24.72 19.58
CA MET A 1 22.66 25.20 18.71
C MET A 1 22.24 24.02 17.85
N THR A 2 21.02 23.50 18.01
CA THR A 2 20.51 22.41 17.17
C THR A 2 20.01 23.02 15.86
N ARG A 3 20.63 22.69 14.74
CA ARG A 3 20.14 23.07 13.42
C ARG A 3 18.84 22.30 13.15
N ARG A 4 17.77 23.01 12.78
CA ARG A 4 16.55 22.39 12.27
C ARG A 4 16.86 21.81 10.89
N ILE A 5 16.51 20.55 10.69
CA ILE A 5 16.60 19.89 9.39
C ILE A 5 15.37 20.34 8.60
N GLU A 6 15.59 20.92 7.43
CA GLU A 6 14.50 21.26 6.51
C GLU A 6 14.25 20.10 5.54
N PRO A 7 13.03 19.93 5.00
CA PRO A 7 12.71 18.81 4.12
C PRO A 7 13.63 18.68 2.89
N GLU A 8 14.14 19.80 2.38
CA GLU A 8 15.04 19.86 1.22
C GLU A 8 16.46 19.38 1.55
N ASP A 9 16.83 19.35 2.83
CA ASP A 9 18.13 18.82 3.26
C ASP A 9 18.21 17.29 3.07
N VAL A 10 17.06 16.61 2.95
CA VAL A 10 16.96 15.14 3.00
C VAL A 10 16.18 14.51 1.86
N THR A 11 15.39 15.29 1.10
CA THR A 11 14.53 14.77 0.01
C THR A 11 14.54 15.65 -1.23
N THR A 12 13.93 15.16 -2.31
CA THR A 12 13.76 15.94 -3.55
C THR A 12 12.67 17.01 -3.38
N ALA A 13 12.63 17.98 -4.30
CA ALA A 13 11.71 19.11 -4.24
C ALA A 13 10.22 18.69 -4.16
N GLU A 14 9.82 17.66 -4.90
CA GLU A 14 8.44 17.14 -4.87
C GLU A 14 8.06 16.60 -3.48
N TRP A 15 8.95 15.84 -2.85
CA TRP A 15 8.73 15.33 -1.49
C TRP A 15 8.78 16.44 -0.45
N ALA A 16 9.65 17.42 -0.62
CA ALA A 16 9.73 18.59 0.25
C ALA A 16 8.43 19.43 0.20
N GLU A 17 7.84 19.61 -0.98
CA GLU A 17 6.52 20.24 -1.15
C GLU A 17 5.44 19.43 -0.42
N TRP A 18 5.42 18.11 -0.60
CA TRP A 18 4.50 17.22 0.09
C TRP A 18 4.61 17.33 1.62
N TYR A 19 5.82 17.45 2.17
CA TYR A 19 6.02 17.60 3.62
C TYR A 19 5.59 18.96 4.17
N ARG A 20 5.53 19.99 3.33
CA ARG A 20 5.07 21.33 3.71
C ARG A 20 3.55 21.44 3.75
N MET A 21 2.84 20.57 3.04
CA MET A 21 1.38 20.54 3.04
C MET A 21 0.80 20.19 4.42
N THR A 22 -0.27 20.89 4.77
CA THR A 22 -1.13 20.55 5.91
C THR A 22 -1.74 19.16 5.74
N PRO A 23 -2.20 18.51 6.83
CA PRO A 23 -2.92 17.24 6.71
C PRO A 23 -4.13 17.30 5.77
N GLN A 24 -4.88 18.41 5.75
CA GLN A 24 -6.05 18.60 4.89
C GLN A 24 -5.66 18.68 3.41
N GLU A 25 -4.61 19.45 3.10
CA GLU A 25 -4.10 19.55 1.72
C GLU A 25 -3.58 18.21 1.21
N ARG A 26 -2.83 17.47 2.05
CA ARG A 26 -2.38 16.11 1.70
C ARG A 26 -3.53 15.16 1.47
N TRP A 27 -4.59 15.23 2.27
CA TRP A 27 -5.77 14.41 2.08
C TRP A 27 -6.42 14.67 0.72
N ALA A 28 -6.61 15.94 0.35
CA ALA A 28 -7.17 16.31 -0.94
C ALA A 28 -6.26 15.94 -2.13
N ALA A 29 -4.94 16.03 -1.97
CA ALA A 29 -3.98 15.57 -2.97
C ALA A 29 -4.03 14.04 -3.13
N GLN A 30 -4.07 13.31 -2.02
CA GLN A 30 -4.16 11.85 -2.02
C GLN A 30 -5.46 11.36 -2.70
N ASP A 31 -6.59 12.03 -2.48
CA ASP A 31 -7.86 11.70 -3.14
C ASP A 31 -7.78 11.83 -4.68
N GLN A 32 -7.12 12.88 -5.18
CA GLN A 32 -6.89 13.08 -6.61
C GLN A 32 -5.95 12.01 -7.20
N MET A 33 -4.87 11.68 -6.47
CA MET A 33 -3.96 10.60 -6.86
C MET A 33 -4.66 9.24 -6.86
N TRP A 34 -5.56 9.02 -5.90
CA TRP A 34 -6.36 7.82 -5.79
C TRP A 34 -7.29 7.63 -6.99
N ALA A 35 -8.02 8.69 -7.37
CA ALA A 35 -8.85 8.67 -8.57
C ALA A 35 -8.05 8.34 -9.83
N THR A 36 -6.84 8.91 -9.94
CA THR A 36 -5.92 8.63 -11.07
C THR A 36 -5.44 7.18 -11.06
N TYR A 37 -5.05 6.66 -9.89
CA TYR A 37 -4.62 5.27 -9.72
C TYR A 37 -5.70 4.29 -10.19
N LEU A 38 -6.95 4.49 -9.78
CA LEU A 38 -8.09 3.68 -10.23
C LEU A 38 -8.34 3.82 -11.73
N ALA A 39 -8.26 5.04 -12.28
CA ALA A 39 -8.45 5.27 -13.72
C ALA A 39 -7.39 4.56 -14.58
N LEU A 40 -6.20 4.33 -14.04
CA LEU A 40 -5.11 3.57 -14.67
C LEU A 40 -5.23 2.05 -14.46
N GLY A 41 -6.31 1.56 -13.84
CA GLY A 41 -6.54 0.14 -13.57
C GLY A 41 -5.88 -0.36 -12.28
N GLY A 42 -5.48 0.54 -11.39
CA GLY A 42 -5.00 0.18 -10.06
C GLY A 42 -6.05 -0.55 -9.22
N SER A 43 -5.61 -1.44 -8.34
CA SER A 43 -6.44 -2.24 -7.43
C SER A 43 -5.89 -2.23 -6.01
N LEU A 44 -6.76 -2.25 -5.00
CA LEU A 44 -6.34 -2.44 -3.61
C LEU A 44 -5.90 -3.87 -3.30
N ASP A 45 -6.16 -4.83 -4.18
CA ASP A 45 -5.66 -6.19 -4.02
C ASP A 45 -4.22 -6.25 -4.55
N PRO A 46 -3.19 -6.40 -3.68
CA PRO A 46 -1.83 -6.53 -4.15
C PRO A 46 -1.68 -7.82 -4.94
N GLU A 47 -1.01 -7.74 -6.09
CA GLU A 47 -0.58 -8.93 -6.81
C GLU A 47 0.25 -9.83 -5.86
N PRO A 48 0.00 -11.15 -5.81
CA PRO A 48 0.81 -12.03 -4.98
C PRO A 48 2.30 -11.93 -5.33
N ASP A 49 3.14 -11.84 -4.30
CA ASP A 49 4.58 -12.00 -4.48
C ASP A 49 4.91 -13.47 -4.77
N THR A 50 4.94 -13.82 -6.06
CA THR A 50 5.27 -15.16 -6.55
C THR A 50 6.70 -15.60 -6.24
N GLN A 51 7.57 -14.68 -5.82
CA GLN A 51 8.96 -14.96 -5.44
C GLN A 51 9.12 -15.18 -3.93
N SER A 52 8.05 -15.00 -3.16
CA SER A 52 8.05 -15.30 -1.74
C SER A 52 8.25 -16.81 -1.51
N PRO A 53 9.11 -17.21 -0.55
CA PRO A 53 9.23 -18.63 -0.16
C PRO A 53 7.94 -19.19 0.47
N PHE A 54 6.97 -18.33 0.77
CA PHE A 54 5.65 -18.70 1.29
C PHE A 54 4.53 -18.63 0.24
N PHE A 55 4.85 -18.34 -1.03
CA PHE A 55 3.86 -18.34 -2.10
C PHE A 55 3.50 -19.79 -2.49
N ASP A 56 2.20 -20.08 -2.51
CA ASP A 56 1.64 -21.33 -2.99
C ASP A 56 0.58 -21.00 -4.05
N ALA A 57 0.87 -21.35 -5.30
CA ALA A 57 -0.02 -21.08 -6.43
C ALA A 57 -1.34 -21.87 -6.35
N ASP A 58 -1.33 -23.04 -5.73
CA ASP A 58 -2.52 -23.90 -5.58
C ASP A 58 -3.44 -23.38 -4.45
N GLU A 59 -2.89 -22.65 -3.47
CA GLU A 59 -3.66 -21.99 -2.40
C GLU A 59 -4.07 -20.55 -2.73
N TRP A 60 -3.52 -19.96 -3.79
CA TRP A 60 -3.79 -18.56 -4.14
C TRP A 60 -5.24 -18.34 -4.60
N ARG A 61 -5.83 -17.23 -4.14
CA ARG A 61 -7.17 -16.77 -4.51
C ARG A 61 -7.28 -15.26 -4.33
N GLU A 62 -8.10 -14.63 -5.15
CA GLU A 62 -8.47 -13.22 -5.02
C GLU A 62 -9.09 -12.97 -3.63
N LEU A 63 -8.57 -11.99 -2.90
CA LEU A 63 -9.05 -11.66 -1.56
C LEU A 63 -10.05 -10.51 -1.65
N SER A 64 -11.04 -10.48 -0.75
CA SER A 64 -11.84 -9.26 -0.59
C SER A 64 -10.93 -8.12 -0.15
N ALA A 65 -11.04 -6.97 -0.82
CA ALA A 65 -10.26 -5.75 -0.56
C ALA A 65 -10.28 -5.32 0.92
N ASP A 66 -11.32 -5.67 1.67
CA ASP A 66 -11.49 -5.36 3.09
C ASP A 66 -10.74 -6.30 4.05
N GLY A 67 -9.84 -7.16 3.54
CA GLY A 67 -9.01 -8.03 4.37
C GLY A 67 -9.79 -9.06 5.19
N GLY A 68 -11.05 -9.33 4.80
CA GLY A 68 -11.88 -10.34 5.44
C GLY A 68 -11.12 -11.66 5.54
N THR A 69 -11.14 -12.27 6.72
CA THR A 69 -10.36 -13.47 7.03
C THR A 69 -10.74 -14.57 6.06
N GLY A 70 -9.94 -14.74 5.01
CA GLY A 70 -10.07 -15.85 4.09
C GLY A 70 -9.90 -17.12 4.91
N VAL A 71 -10.97 -17.85 5.17
CA VAL A 71 -10.92 -19.12 5.90
C VAL A 71 -9.95 -20.05 5.17
N ARG A 72 -8.76 -20.29 5.75
CA ARG A 72 -7.89 -21.38 5.32
C ARG A 72 -8.59 -22.66 5.77
N ALA A 73 -9.01 -23.48 4.81
CA ALA A 73 -9.52 -24.80 5.13
C ALA A 73 -8.36 -25.65 5.66
N LEU A 74 -8.20 -25.72 6.98
CA LEU A 74 -7.26 -26.64 7.60
C LEU A 74 -7.66 -28.05 7.18
N ARG A 75 -6.81 -28.72 6.38
CA ARG A 75 -7.00 -30.13 6.09
C ARG A 75 -6.87 -30.87 7.42
N ARG A 76 -7.99 -31.39 7.89
CA ARG A 76 -8.07 -32.38 8.97
C ARG A 76 -7.44 -33.70 8.47
N SER A 77 -6.12 -33.75 8.32
CA SER A 77 -5.42 -35.04 8.27
C SER A 77 -5.45 -35.59 9.70
N GLY A 78 -6.16 -36.70 9.87
CA GLY A 78 -6.35 -37.37 11.16
C GLY A 78 -5.03 -37.81 11.79
N VAL A 79 -5.04 -37.84 13.12
CA VAL A 79 -4.09 -38.59 13.97
C VAL A 79 -4.15 -40.07 13.61
#